data_AF-A0A9E4N6W1-F1
#
_entry.id   AF-A0A9E4N6W1-F1
#
_cell.length_a   1.000
_cell.length_b   1.000
_cell.length_c   1.000
_cell.angle_alpha   90.00
_cell.angle_beta   90.00
_cell.angle_gamma   90.00
#
_symmetry.space_group_name_H-M   'P 1'
#
loop_
_entity.id
_entity.type
_entity.pdbx_description
1 polymer ?
#
loop_
_entity_poly.entity_id
_entity_poly.type
_entity_poly.pdbx_seq_one_letter_code
_entity_poly.pdbx_strand_id
1 'polypeptide(L)' 'MAQVLILYYSRHGATAEMARLIARGVEEIDGVEAKLRTVPEVSAVCEA' A
#
# COMPACT_ATOMS: atom_id res chain seq x y z
N MET A 1 14.04 -12.84 -7.29
CA MET A 1 13.50 -11.78 -6.41
C MET A 1 12.00 -11.74 -6.58
N ALA A 2 11.25 -11.88 -5.49
CA ALA A 2 9.79 -11.77 -5.49
C ALA A 2 9.37 -10.33 -5.16
N GLN A 3 8.28 -9.86 -5.75
CA GLN A 3 7.75 -8.51 -5.48
C GLN A 3 6.34 -8.61 -4.93
N VAL A 4 6.07 -7.90 -3.83
CA VAL A 4 4.76 -7.87 -3.18
C VAL A 4 4.18 -6.47 -3.28
N LEU A 5 3.05 -6.34 -3.97
CA LEU A 5 2.30 -5.09 -4.04
C LEU A 5 1.39 -4.94 -2.81
N ILE A 6 1.61 -3.87 -2.05
CA ILE A 6 0.75 -3.44 -0.96
C ILE A 6 -0.02 -2.23 -1.48
N LEU A 7 -1.21 -2.49 -2.01
CA LEU A 7 -2.14 -1.48 -2.46
C LEU A 7 -3.07 -1.10 -1.30
N TYR A 8 -3.15 0.19 -0.97
CA TYR A 8 -4.04 0.67 0.09
C TYR A 8 -4.79 1.94 -0.31
N TYR A 9 -5.83 2.25 0.45
CA TYR A 9 -6.46 3.57 0.50
C TYR A 9 -6.58 3.96 1.97
N SER A 10 -6.37 5.24 2.28
CA SER A 10 -6.47 5.72 3.66
C SER A 10 -6.90 7.18 3.66
N ARG A 11 -8.10 7.44 4.19
CA ARG A 11 -8.60 8.82 4.34
C ARG A 11 -7.95 9.56 5.51
N HIS A 12 -7.67 8.85 6.61
CA HIS A 12 -7.20 9.43 7.87
C HIS A 12 -5.84 8.88 8.33
N GLY A 13 -5.08 8.25 7.43
CA GLY A 13 -3.71 7.80 7.70
C GLY A 13 -3.56 6.45 8.40
N ALA A 14 -4.53 5.98 9.19
CA ALA A 14 -4.41 4.71 9.94
C ALA A 14 -4.04 3.50 9.05
N THR A 15 -4.72 3.31 7.92
CA THR A 15 -4.40 2.22 6.98
C THR A 15 -3.05 2.41 6.30
N ALA A 16 -2.58 3.66 6.14
CA ALA A 16 -1.26 3.95 5.56
C ALA A 16 -0.14 3.57 6.54
N GLU A 17 -0.32 3.82 7.84
CA GLU A 17 0.60 3.33 8.87
C GLU A 17 0.64 1.79 8.91
N MET A 18 -0.52 1.14 8.85
CA MET A 18 -0.59 -0.31 8.76
C MET A 18 0.12 -0.85 7.51
N ALA A 19 -0.08 -0.23 6.35
CA ALA A 19 0.59 -0.61 5.10
C ALA A 19 2.13 -0.52 5.20
N ARG A 20 2.66 0.50 5.90
CA ARG A 20 4.10 0.63 6.17
C ARG A 20 4.63 -0.52 7.03
N LEU A 21 3.89 -0.91 8.07
CA LEU A 21 4.27 -2.04 8.93
C LEU A 21 4.26 -3.37 8.15
N ILE A 22 3.28 -3.57 7.27
CA ILE A 22 3.24 -4.74 6.37
C ILE A 22 4.46 -4.74 5.44
N ALA A 23 4.82 -3.59 4.86
CA ALA A 23 6.01 -3.45 3.99
C ALA A 23 7.28 -3.91 4.70
N ARG A 24 7.46 -3.42 5.94
CA ARG A 24 8.60 -3.80 6.77
C ARG A 24 8.66 -5.31 7.00
N GLY A 25 7.54 -5.95 7.32
CA GLY A 25 7.50 -7.41 7.51
C GLY A 25 7.79 -8.19 6.22
N VAL A 26 7.43 -7.65 5.05
CA VAL A 26 7.80 -8.23 3.75
C VAL A 26 9.31 -8.13 3.51
N GLU A 27 9.91 -6.98 3.82
CA GLU A 27 11.34 -6.72 3.65
C GLU A 27 12.25 -7.51 4.61
N GLU A 28 11.69 -8.12 5.66
CA GLU A 28 12.42 -9.05 6.55
C GLU A 28 12.75 -10.40 5.86
N ILE A 29 12.15 -10.69 4.69
CA ILE A 29 12.39 -11.93 3.94
C ILE A 29 13.42 -11.67 2.83
N ASP A 30 14.55 -12.40 2.89
CA ASP A 30 15.62 -12.30 1.89
C ASP A 30 15.11 -12.51 0.45
N GLY A 31 15.44 -11.58 -0.43
CA GLY A 31 15.09 -11.64 -1.85
C GLY A 31 13.63 -11.27 -2.16
N VAL A 32 12.90 -10.67 -1.21
CA VAL A 32 11.54 -10.14 -1.39
C VAL A 32 11.56 -8.60 -1.30
N GLU A 33 10.86 -7.94 -2.21
CA GLU A 33 10.73 -6.48 -2.27
C GLU A 33 9.26 -6.06 -2.05
N ALA A 34 9.03 -5.11 -1.15
CA ALA A 34 7.73 -4.52 -0.91
C ALA A 34 7.50 -3.30 -1.81
N LYS A 35 6.32 -3.20 -2.43
CA LYS A 35 5.90 -2.04 -3.22
C LYS A 35 4.63 -1.43 -2.65
N LEU A 36 4.76 -0.28 -2.01
CA LEU A 36 3.59 0.49 -1.54
C LEU A 36 3.01 1.35 -2.65
N ARG A 37 1.68 1.26 -2.84
CA ARG A 37 0.92 2.15 -3.71
C ARG A 37 -0.38 2.53 -3.01
N THR A 38 -0.80 3.77 -3.21
CA THR A 38 -2.14 4.24 -2.80
C THR A 38 -2.98 4.51 -4.03
N VAL A 39 -4.29 4.34 -3.90
CA VAL A 39 -5.25 4.86 -4.87
C VAL A 39 -5.72 6.25 -4.44
N PRO A 40 -6.13 7.12 -5.39
CA PRO A 40 -6.78 8.38 -5.06
C PRO A 40 -8.11 8.13 -4.34
N GLU A 41 -8.62 9.16 -3.65
CA GLU A 41 -9.98 9.13 -3.12
C GLU A 41 -10.97 9.02 -4.28
N VAL A 42 -11.90 8.07 -4.17
CA VAL A 42 -12.95 7.89 -5.18
C VAL A 42 -14.06 8.88 -4.88
N SER A 43 -14.23 9.87 -5.75
CA SER A 43 -15.41 10.73 -5.74
C SER A 43 -16.62 9.93 -6.22
N ALA A 44 -17.79 10.13 -5.61
CA ALA A 44 -19.05 9.58 -6.12
C ALA A 44 -19.48 10.25 -7.44
N VAL A 45 -18.81 11.34 -7.84
CA VAL A 45 -19.02 12.00 -9.12
C VAL A 45 -18.12 11.31 -10.15
N CYS A 46 -18.71 10.70 -11.18
CA CYS A 46 -17.95 10.26 -12.34
C CYS A 46 -17.34 11.47 -13.03
N GLU A 47 -16.02 11.59 -13.02
CA GLU A 47 -15.30 12.51 -13.90
C GLU A 47 -15.23 11.89 -15.30
N ALA A 48 -15.60 12.68 -16.32
CA ALA A 48 -15.73 12.28 -17.72
C ALA A 48 -14.41 12.32 -18.48
#